data_AF-A0A401TZ06-F1
#
_entry.id   AF-A0A401TZ06-F1
#
_cell.length_a   1.000
_cell.length_b   1.000
_cell.length_c   1.000
_cell.angle_alpha   90.00
_cell.angle_beta   90.00
_cell.angle_gamma   90.00
#
_symmetry.space_group_name_H-M   'P 1'
#
loop_
_entity.id
_entity.type
_entity.pdbx_description
1 polymer ?
#
loop_
_entity_poly.entity_id
_entity_poly.type
_entity_poly.pdbx_seq_one_letter_code
_entity_poly.pdbx_strand_id
1 'polypeptide(L)'
;PPPPQNALHLRAVQTFQDEKGRGRKTGEEWLVTLSDAEAYIPNVNEKVLGVVTITTLSSRQYCVILNPVGVNGKPQLGHKKVVK
;
A
#
# COMPACT_ATOMS: atom_id res chain seq x y z
N PRO A 1 -12.74 20.56 3.87
CA PRO A 1 -11.71 19.49 3.89
C PRO A 1 -12.24 18.22 3.22
N PRO A 2 -11.57 17.68 2.19
CA PRO A 2 -11.91 16.34 1.72
C PRO A 2 -11.71 15.34 2.87
N PRO A 3 -12.54 14.29 2.99
CA PRO A 3 -12.37 13.27 4.02
C PRO A 3 -10.96 12.65 3.90
N PRO A 4 -10.30 12.33 5.04
CA PRO A 4 -9.02 11.66 5.00
C PRO A 4 -9.18 10.31 4.30
N GLN A 5 -8.58 10.17 3.13
CA GLN A 5 -8.49 8.88 2.45
C GLN A 5 -7.31 8.14 3.08
N ASN A 6 -7.64 7.14 3.89
CA ASN A 6 -6.69 6.31 4.58
C ASN A 6 -6.56 4.96 3.86
N ALA A 7 -5.36 4.38 3.95
CA ALA A 7 -5.10 3.01 3.55
C ALA A 7 -4.53 2.23 4.74
N LEU A 8 -4.85 0.93 4.81
CA LEU A 8 -4.27 0.04 5.82
C LEU A 8 -2.99 -0.59 5.26
N HIS A 9 -1.88 -0.46 5.99
CA HIS A 9 -0.61 -1.10 5.64
C HIS A 9 -0.53 -2.46 6.32
N LEU A 10 -0.46 -3.50 5.50
CA LEU A 10 -0.42 -4.89 5.92
C LEU A 10 0.90 -5.54 5.54
N ARG A 11 1.25 -6.57 6.31
CA ARG A 11 2.37 -7.46 6.05
C ARG A 11 1.95 -8.92 6.20
N ALA A 12 2.36 -9.77 5.29
CA ALA A 12 2.16 -11.22 5.39
C ALA A 12 3.09 -11.81 6.46
N VAL A 13 2.51 -12.49 7.45
CA VAL A 13 3.25 -13.21 8.50
C VAL A 13 3.71 -14.57 7.99
N GLN A 14 2.92 -15.19 7.11
CA GLN A 14 3.22 -16.47 6.46
C GLN A 14 2.88 -16.39 4.96
N THR A 15 3.27 -17.41 4.19
CA THR A 15 2.87 -17.49 2.78
C THR A 15 1.45 -18.06 2.70
N PHE A 16 0.54 -17.33 2.08
CA PHE A 16 -0.87 -17.71 1.98
C PHE A 16 -1.52 -17.08 0.73
N GLN A 17 -2.78 -17.43 0.46
CA GLN A 17 -3.58 -16.81 -0.57
C GLN A 17 -4.61 -15.89 0.09
N ASP A 18 -4.66 -14.62 -0.32
CA ASP A 18 -5.65 -13.66 0.21
C ASP A 18 -7.07 -13.94 -0.32
N GLU A 19 -8.07 -13.29 0.27
CA GLU A 19 -9.49 -13.47 -0.10
C GLU A 19 -9.78 -13.07 -1.55
N LYS A 20 -8.89 -12.30 -2.19
CA LYS A 20 -8.99 -11.90 -3.61
C LYS A 20 -8.24 -12.87 -4.53
N GLY A 21 -7.78 -14.00 -4.00
CA GLY A 21 -7.06 -15.02 -4.74
C GLY A 21 -5.59 -14.69 -5.03
N ARG A 22 -5.02 -13.62 -4.45
CA ARG A 22 -3.63 -13.24 -4.67
C ARG A 22 -2.71 -13.99 -3.72
N GLY A 23 -1.69 -14.63 -4.26
CA GLY A 23 -0.65 -15.28 -3.46
C GLY A 23 0.25 -14.23 -2.80
N ARG A 24 0.30 -14.24 -1.47
CA ARG A 24 1.16 -13.38 -0.65
C ARG A 24 2.29 -14.21 -0.07
N LYS A 25 3.54 -13.76 -0.22
CA LYS A 25 4.70 -14.43 0.39
C LYS A 25 5.00 -13.87 1.77
N THR A 26 5.57 -14.68 2.64
CA THR A 26 6.04 -14.23 3.96
C THR A 26 6.89 -12.97 3.85
N GLY A 27 6.52 -11.94 4.60
CA GLY A 27 7.21 -10.65 4.63
C GLY A 27 6.80 -9.66 3.55
N GLU A 28 5.98 -10.06 2.57
CA GLU A 28 5.41 -9.14 1.59
C GLU A 28 4.49 -8.12 2.26
N GLU A 29 4.50 -6.89 1.74
CA GLU A 29 3.71 -5.79 2.28
C GLU A 29 2.83 -5.17 1.19
N TRP A 30 1.63 -4.71 1.57
CA TRP A 30 0.69 -4.07 0.66
C TRP A 30 -0.23 -3.08 1.38
N LEU A 31 -0.94 -2.30 0.58
CA LEU A 31 -1.98 -1.38 1.04
C LEU A 31 -3.37 -1.95 0.72
N VAL A 32 -4.28 -1.82 1.66
CA VAL A 32 -5.73 -2.00 1.44
C VAL A 32 -6.37 -0.62 1.49
N THR A 33 -7.12 -0.28 0.44
CA THR A 33 -7.75 1.04 0.27
C THR A 33 -9.27 0.95 0.36
N LEU A 34 -9.97 2.09 0.38
CA LEU A 34 -11.44 2.11 0.35
C LEU A 34 -12.03 1.47 -0.92
N SER A 35 -11.29 1.49 -2.03
CA SER A 35 -11.69 0.77 -3.26
C SER A 35 -11.61 -0.75 -3.10
N ASP A 36 -10.88 -1.24 -2.10
CA ASP A 36 -10.77 -2.67 -1.82
C ASP A 36 -11.86 -3.19 -0.90
N ALA A 37 -12.19 -2.44 0.17
CA ALA A 37 -13.24 -2.71 1.14
C ALA A 37 -13.49 -1.48 2.04
N GLU A 38 -14.75 -1.22 2.41
CA GLU A 38 -15.10 -0.14 3.35
C GLU A 38 -14.68 -0.45 4.79
N ALA A 39 -14.72 -1.73 5.17
CA ALA A 39 -14.22 -2.25 6.43
C ALA A 39 -13.32 -3.46 6.15
N TYR A 40 -12.19 -3.55 6.84
CA TYR A 40 -11.22 -4.62 6.67
C TYR A 40 -10.96 -5.34 7.99
N ILE A 41 -11.11 -6.67 7.99
CA ILE A 41 -10.81 -7.53 9.13
C ILE A 41 -9.55 -8.33 8.78
N PRO A 42 -8.40 -8.05 9.42
CA PRO A 42 -7.15 -8.77 9.15
C PRO A 42 -7.25 -10.26 9.48
N ASN A 43 -6.71 -11.10 8.60
CA ASN A 43 -6.61 -12.54 8.83
C ASN A 43 -5.43 -12.87 9.78
N VAL A 44 -5.37 -14.09 10.33
CA VAL A 44 -4.28 -14.57 11.21
C VAL A 44 -2.90 -14.52 10.54
N ASN A 45 -2.87 -14.67 9.21
CA ASN A 45 -1.64 -14.61 8.41
C ASN A 45 -1.24 -13.19 8.02
N GLU A 46 -1.98 -12.18 8.49
CA GLU A 46 -1.79 -10.77 8.16
C GLU A 46 -1.47 -9.98 9.43
N LYS A 47 -0.51 -9.07 9.31
CA LYS A 47 -0.15 -8.16 10.38
C LYS A 47 -0.40 -6.73 9.93
N VAL A 48 -1.21 -6.01 10.70
CA VAL A 48 -1.38 -4.57 10.54
C VAL A 48 -0.12 -3.86 11.02
N LEU A 49 0.52 -3.13 10.11
CA LEU A 49 1.67 -2.28 10.43
C LEU A 49 1.24 -0.86 10.79
N GLY A 50 0.16 -0.37 10.20
CA GLY A 50 -0.40 0.95 10.53
C GLY A 50 -1.39 1.46 9.49
N VAL A 51 -1.77 2.72 9.65
CA VAL A 51 -2.62 3.45 8.72
C VAL A 51 -1.76 4.47 7.96
N VAL A 52 -1.87 4.47 6.63
CA VAL A 52 -1.18 5.39 5.74
C VAL A 52 -2.17 6.42 5.23
N THR A 53 -1.90 7.69 5.50
CA THR A 53 -2.70 8.80 4.98
C THR A 53 -2.32 9.12 3.53
N ILE A 54 -3.31 9.39 2.69
CA ILE A 54 -3.08 9.83 1.31
C ILE A 54 -2.18 11.08 1.26
N THR A 55 -1.23 11.08 0.33
CA THR A 55 -0.46 12.28 -0.01
C THR A 55 -1.11 12.97 -1.20
N THR A 56 -1.77 14.12 -0.96
CA THR A 56 -2.42 14.92 -2.01
C THR A 56 -1.50 16.07 -2.44
N LEU A 57 -1.36 16.27 -3.75
CA LEU A 57 -0.62 17.39 -4.33
C LEU A 57 -1.61 18.40 -4.94
N SER A 58 -1.39 19.68 -4.69
CA SER A 58 -2.06 20.76 -5.41
C SER A 58 -1.33 21.08 -6.73
N SER A 59 -1.94 21.92 -7.58
CA SER A 59 -1.41 22.29 -8.90
C SER A 59 -0.02 22.96 -8.89
N ARG A 60 0.48 23.37 -7.72
CA ARG A 60 1.79 24.01 -7.53
C ARG A 60 2.75 23.18 -6.69
N GLN A 61 2.38 21.94 -6.34
CA GLN A 61 3.20 21.04 -5.54
C GLN A 61 3.72 19.90 -6.41
N TYR A 62 4.87 19.38 -6.03
CA TYR A 62 5.41 18.13 -6.57
C TYR A 62 6.12 17.38 -5.45
N CYS A 63 6.25 16.07 -5.60
CA CYS A 63 7.06 15.24 -4.71
C CYS A 63 7.93 14.29 -5.53
N VAL A 64 8.95 13.74 -4.88
CA VAL A 64 9.82 12.73 -5.47
C VAL A 64 9.69 11.46 -4.65
N ILE A 65 9.10 10.43 -5.26
CA ILE A 65 8.99 9.10 -4.67
C ILE A 65 10.34 8.40 -4.85
N LEU A 66 10.98 8.04 -3.74
CA LEU A 66 12.18 7.21 -3.73
C LEU A 66 11.79 5.73 -3.76
N ASN A 67 12.52 4.93 -4.54
CA ASN A 67 12.28 3.50 -4.73
C ASN A 67 10.83 3.17 -5.15
N PRO A 68 10.32 3.76 -6.25
CA PRO A 68 8.94 3.57 -6.66
C PRO A 68 8.63 2.08 -6.88
N VAL A 69 7.42 1.65 -6.52
CA VAL A 69 6.96 0.28 -6.75
C VAL A 69 6.59 0.12 -8.23
N GLY A 70 7.19 -0.87 -8.90
CA GLY A 70 6.92 -1.19 -10.30
C GLY A 70 5.67 -2.06 -10.49
N VAL A 71 5.36 -2.38 -11.75
CA VAL A 71 4.23 -3.28 -12.12
C VAL A 71 4.36 -4.70 -11.54
N ASN A 72 5.57 -5.10 -11.17
CA ASN A 72 5.86 -6.38 -10.53
C ASN A 72 5.61 -6.37 -9.00
N GLY A 73 5.12 -5.27 -8.44
CA GLY A 73 4.88 -5.11 -7.01
C GLY A 73 6.15 -4.99 -6.16
N LYS A 74 7.33 -4.79 -6.77
CA LYS A 74 8.61 -4.64 -6.06
C LYS A 74 9.12 -3.20 -6.08
N PRO A 75 9.71 -2.70 -4.98
CA PRO A 75 10.42 -1.43 -4.97
C PRO A 75 11.62 -1.43 -5.93
N GLN A 76 11.76 -0.37 -6.73
CA GLN A 76 12.90 -0.18 -7.63
C GLN A 76 14.04 0.55 -6.90
N LEU A 77 14.92 -0.21 -6.24
CA LEU A 77 15.98 0.37 -5.41
C LEU A 77 16.90 1.31 -6.20
N GLY A 78 17.14 2.51 -5.66
CA GLY A 78 17.97 3.55 -6.28
C GLY A 78 17.24 4.41 -7.31
N HIS A 79 16.03 4.05 -7.72
CA HIS A 79 15.23 4.84 -8.65
C HIS A 79 14.45 5.94 -7.93
N LYS A 80 14.13 7.00 -8.67
CA LYS A 80 13.31 8.13 -8.22
C LYS A 80 12.22 8.40 -9.24
N LYS A 81 11.00 8.69 -8.78
CA LYS A 81 9.87 9.08 -9.62
C LYS A 81 9.34 10.43 -9.17
N VAL A 82 9.38 11.42 -10.06
CA VAL A 82 8.78 12.73 -9.84
C VAL A 82 7.28 12.64 -10.10
N VAL A 83 6.47 13.14 -9.16
CA VAL A 83 5.01 13.25 -9.26
C VAL A 83 4.65 14.71 -9.03
N LYS A 84 3.81 15.26 -9.90
CA LYS A 84 3.34 16.65 -9.91
C LYS A 84 1.84 16.68 -10.14
#